data_AF-A0A8K0FVV2-F1
#
_entry.id   AF-A0A8K0FVV2-F1
#
_cell.length_a   1.000
_cell.length_b   1.000
_cell.length_c   1.000
_cell.angle_alpha   90.00
_cell.angle_beta   90.00
_cell.angle_gamma   90.00
#
_symmetry.space_group_name_H-M   'P 1'
#
loop_
_entity.id
_entity.type
_entity.pdbx_description
1 polymer ?
#
loop_
_entity_poly.entity_id
_entity_poly.type
_entity_poly.pdbx_seq_one_letter_code
_entity_poly.pdbx_strand_id
1 'polypeptide(L)'
;MFEIIVLFGLLYMVGVNKAQHFNVKDLWTSDGSAVDCTTSTISRGRFLLFLRVLRFGSFADRAERKAHDNLAAIRDESDEFKSQCKKNYQVGEYSTVHEMLEAFRGRCKFQQHIPSKPAKYGIKVF
;
A
#
# COMPACT_ATOMS: atom_id res chain seq x y z
N MET A 1 -3.73 -6.94 17.08
CA MET A 1 -2.39 -6.54 16.58
C MET A 1 -1.78 -7.64 15.70
N PHE A 2 -1.73 -8.90 16.14
CA PHE A 2 -1.18 -10.02 15.35
C PHE A 2 -1.76 -10.20 13.94
N GLU A 3 -3.08 -10.08 13.75
CA GLU A 3 -3.68 -10.29 12.42
C GLU A 3 -3.28 -9.23 11.37
N ILE A 4 -2.94 -8.01 11.79
CA ILE A 4 -2.45 -6.97 10.86
C ILE A 4 -1.02 -7.27 10.42
N ILE A 5 -0.18 -7.79 11.32
CA ILE A 5 1.17 -8.26 10.99
C ILE A 5 1.08 -9.43 10.00
N VAL A 6 0.16 -10.36 10.24
CA VAL A 6 -0.14 -11.45 9.29
C VAL A 6 -0.54 -10.92 7.91
N LEU A 7 -1.43 -9.93 7.85
CA LEU A 7 -1.83 -9.30 6.59
C LEU A 7 -0.61 -8.73 5.83
N PHE A 8 0.23 -7.96 6.51
CA PHE A 8 1.43 -7.38 5.90
C PHE A 8 2.44 -8.44 5.49
N GLY A 9 2.64 -9.48 6.31
CA GLY A 9 3.49 -10.62 5.96
C GLY A 9 3.01 -11.34 4.70
N LEU A 10 1.71 -11.56 4.56
CA LEU A 10 1.14 -12.16 3.36
C LEU A 10 1.27 -11.24 2.13
N LEU A 11 1.03 -9.94 2.27
CA LEU A 11 1.24 -8.99 1.17
C LEU A 11 2.71 -8.96 0.73
N TYR A 12 3.64 -9.06 1.67
CA TYR A 12 5.07 -9.19 1.38
C TYR A 12 5.38 -10.47 0.61
N MET A 13 4.87 -11.63 1.06
CA MET A 13 5.06 -12.91 0.38
C MET A 13 4.47 -12.93 -1.03
N VAL A 14 3.28 -12.36 -1.23
CA VAL A 14 2.67 -12.21 -2.57
C VAL A 14 3.57 -11.38 -3.49
N GLY A 15 4.18 -10.30 -2.98
CA GLY A 15 5.13 -9.48 -3.72
C GLY A 15 6.41 -10.23 -4.10
N VAL A 16 7.00 -10.98 -3.16
CA VAL A 16 8.21 -11.80 -3.39
C VAL A 16 7.96 -12.84 -4.49
N ASN A 17 6.77 -13.45 -4.50
CA ASN A 17 6.37 -14.44 -5.49
C ASN A 17 5.89 -13.84 -6.83
N LYS A 18 5.97 -12.51 -7.00
CA LYS A 18 5.49 -11.78 -8.19
C LYS A 18 4.02 -12.07 -8.53
N ALA A 19 3.21 -12.37 -7.51
CA ALA A 19 1.82 -12.75 -7.64
C ALA A 19 0.84 -11.58 -7.39
N GLN A 20 1.34 -10.34 -7.38
CA GLN A 20 0.55 -9.15 -7.06
C GLN A 20 -0.61 -8.86 -8.03
N HIS A 21 -0.57 -9.45 -9.23
CA HIS A 21 -1.62 -9.31 -10.25
C HIS A 21 -2.47 -10.57 -10.42
N PHE A 22 -2.25 -11.60 -9.60
CA PHE A 22 -3.05 -12.83 -9.66
C PHE A 22 -4.45 -12.58 -9.10
N ASN A 23 -5.42 -13.40 -9.49
CA ASN A 23 -6.70 -13.36 -8.81
C ASN A 23 -6.50 -13.81 -7.37
N VAL A 24 -7.18 -13.15 -6.42
CA VAL A 24 -7.14 -13.56 -5.01
C VAL A 24 -7.64 -15.00 -4.82
N LYS A 25 -8.45 -15.55 -5.74
CA LYS A 25 -8.82 -16.97 -5.73
C LYS A 25 -7.60 -17.87 -5.98
N ASP A 26 -6.76 -17.51 -6.94
CA ASP A 26 -5.58 -18.28 -7.33
C ASP A 26 -4.52 -18.26 -6.22
N LEU A 27 -4.43 -17.14 -5.48
CA LEU A 27 -3.59 -17.04 -4.30
C LEU A 27 -3.97 -18.05 -3.19
N TRP A 28 -5.21 -18.58 -3.18
CA TRP A 28 -5.74 -19.51 -2.18
C TRP A 28 -6.21 -20.85 -2.79
N THR A 29 -5.67 -21.23 -3.96
CA THR A 29 -6.00 -22.52 -4.57
C THR A 29 -5.47 -23.70 -3.74
N SER A 30 -6.06 -24.89 -3.93
CA SER A 30 -5.66 -26.13 -3.26
C SER A 30 -4.95 -27.12 -4.20
N ASP A 31 -4.70 -26.73 -5.45
CA ASP A 31 -4.07 -27.57 -6.48
C ASP A 31 -2.53 -27.63 -6.39
N GLY A 32 -1.95 -27.00 -5.37
CA GLY A 32 -0.51 -26.92 -5.16
C GLY A 32 0.19 -25.72 -5.83
N SER A 33 -0.54 -24.88 -6.58
CA SER A 33 0.00 -23.67 -7.22
C SER A 33 -0.21 -22.37 -6.44
N ALA A 34 -0.83 -22.45 -5.24
CA ALA A 34 -1.00 -21.30 -4.37
C ALA A 34 0.35 -20.71 -3.95
N VAL A 35 0.36 -19.40 -3.69
CA VAL A 35 1.52 -18.78 -3.04
C VAL A 35 1.69 -19.42 -1.67
N ASP A 36 2.92 -19.86 -1.37
CA ASP A 36 3.23 -20.51 -0.11
C ASP A 36 2.70 -19.70 1.09
N CYS A 37 2.21 -20.42 2.09
CA CYS A 37 1.71 -19.90 3.35
C CYS A 37 0.34 -19.19 3.31
N THR A 38 -0.23 -18.84 2.15
CA THR A 38 -1.51 -18.09 2.12
C THR A 38 -2.66 -18.89 2.72
N THR A 39 -2.80 -20.16 2.34
CA THR A 39 -3.88 -21.06 2.77
C THR A 39 -3.74 -21.51 4.23
N SER A 40 -2.50 -21.62 4.72
CA SER A 40 -2.20 -22.04 6.09
C SER A 40 -2.21 -20.90 7.12
N THR A 41 -2.08 -19.63 6.68
CA THR A 41 -1.97 -18.49 7.60
C THR A 41 -3.32 -17.86 7.94
N ILE A 42 -4.15 -17.57 6.93
CA ILE A 42 -5.45 -16.93 7.14
C ILE A 42 -6.44 -17.33 6.04
N SER A 43 -7.73 -17.37 6.36
CA SER A 43 -8.74 -17.66 5.34
C SER A 43 -8.83 -16.55 4.30
N ARG A 44 -9.07 -16.92 3.03
CA ARG A 44 -9.30 -15.97 1.92
C ARG A 44 -10.34 -14.91 2.25
N GLY A 45 -11.44 -15.31 2.91
CA GLY A 45 -12.52 -14.41 3.31
C GLY A 45 -12.06 -13.37 4.33
N ARG A 46 -11.22 -13.77 5.30
CA ARG A 46 -10.67 -12.86 6.31
C ARG A 46 -9.63 -11.91 5.72
N PHE A 47 -8.78 -12.38 4.81
CA PHE A 47 -7.87 -11.53 4.05
C PHE A 47 -8.61 -10.43 3.25
N LEU A 48 -9.65 -10.82 2.50
CA LEU A 48 -10.48 -9.87 1.75
C LEU A 48 -11.22 -8.89 2.65
N LEU A 49 -11.71 -9.35 3.80
CA LEU A 49 -12.32 -8.49 4.80
C LEU A 49 -11.34 -7.41 5.24
N PHE A 50 -10.11 -7.79 5.60
CA PHE A 50 -9.10 -6.83 6.02
C PHE A 50 -8.74 -5.81 4.95
N LEU A 51 -8.49 -6.24 3.71
CA LEU A 51 -8.23 -5.31 2.61
C LEU A 51 -9.37 -4.30 2.40
N ARG A 52 -10.62 -4.71 2.65
CA ARG A 52 -11.79 -3.83 2.52
C ARG A 52 -11.94 -2.84 3.68
N VAL A 53 -11.63 -3.26 4.91
CA VAL A 53 -11.92 -2.49 6.12
C VAL A 53 -10.71 -1.76 6.71
N LEU A 54 -9.50 -1.96 6.20
CA LEU A 54 -8.30 -1.27 6.67
C LEU A 54 -8.45 0.25 6.57
N ARG A 55 -8.23 0.97 7.68
CA ARG A 55 -8.31 2.43 7.79
C ARG A 55 -7.16 2.94 8.66
N PHE A 56 -6.70 4.15 8.35
CA PHE A 56 -5.50 4.79 8.89
C PHE A 56 -5.85 6.13 9.57
N GLY A 57 -6.98 6.18 10.28
CA GLY A 57 -7.39 7.42 10.93
C GLY A 57 -8.78 7.37 11.55
N SER A 58 -9.03 8.33 12.44
CA SER A 58 -10.31 8.47 13.14
C SER A 58 -11.43 8.94 12.21
N PHE A 59 -12.66 8.54 12.53
CA PHE A 59 -13.86 9.04 11.85
C PHE A 59 -14.25 10.43 12.36
N ALA A 60 -13.97 10.74 13.63
CA ALA A 60 -14.50 11.92 14.32
C ALA A 60 -14.06 13.24 13.68
N ASP A 61 -12.83 13.31 13.16
CA ASP A 61 -12.18 14.50 12.63
C ASP A 61 -11.95 14.43 11.10
N ARG A 62 -12.44 13.36 10.45
CA ARG A 62 -12.18 13.09 9.03
C ARG A 62 -12.65 14.23 8.11
N ALA A 63 -13.81 14.81 8.40
CA ALA A 63 -14.41 15.84 7.55
C ALA A 63 -13.56 17.12 7.53
N GLU A 64 -13.11 17.55 8.71
CA GLU A 64 -12.25 18.71 8.90
C GLU A 64 -10.88 18.50 8.23
N ARG A 65 -10.19 17.38 8.54
CA ARG A 65 -8.87 17.09 7.95
C ARG A 65 -8.91 17.02 6.43
N LYS A 66 -9.96 16.42 5.85
CA LYS A 66 -10.13 16.32 4.38
C LYS A 66 -10.37 17.67 3.71
N ALA A 67 -10.85 18.69 4.44
CA ALA A 67 -11.02 20.03 3.90
C ALA A 67 -9.68 20.73 3.64
N HIS A 68 -8.67 20.43 4.46
CA HIS A 68 -7.36 21.08 4.40
C HIS A 68 -6.25 20.22 3.77
N ASP A 69 -6.35 18.89 3.90
CA ASP A 69 -5.36 17.94 3.39
C ASP A 69 -6.01 16.85 2.54
N ASN A 70 -5.64 16.80 1.26
CA ASN A 70 -6.10 15.76 0.36
C ASN A 70 -5.56 14.37 0.74
N LEU A 71 -4.41 14.29 1.43
CA LEU A 71 -3.78 13.05 1.91
C LEU A 71 -4.21 12.68 3.34
N ALA A 72 -5.17 13.40 3.94
CA ALA A 72 -5.57 13.27 5.33
C ALA A 72 -5.81 11.81 5.78
N ALA A 73 -6.30 10.95 4.89
CA ALA A 73 -6.63 9.57 5.21
C ALA A 73 -5.43 8.68 5.59
N ILE A 74 -4.20 9.08 5.26
CA ILE A 74 -2.96 8.33 5.56
C ILE A 74 -1.83 9.24 6.05
N ARG A 75 -2.17 10.48 6.44
CA ARG A 75 -1.20 11.55 6.75
C ARG A 75 -0.26 11.12 7.88
N ASP A 76 -0.83 10.66 8.98
CA ASP A 76 -0.10 10.34 10.20
C ASP A 76 0.87 9.19 9.96
N GLU A 77 0.42 8.11 9.30
CA GLU A 77 1.26 6.96 8.96
C GLU A 77 2.33 7.30 7.93
N SER A 78 2.02 8.16 6.95
CA SER A 78 3.00 8.62 5.96
C SER A 78 4.09 9.47 6.61
N ASP A 79 3.71 10.39 7.51
CA ASP A 79 4.65 11.25 8.21
C ASP A 79 5.53 10.46 9.19
N GLU A 80 4.94 9.51 9.92
CA GLU A 80 5.68 8.60 10.79
C GLU A 80 6.65 7.72 9.97
N PHE A 81 6.21 7.16 8.85
CA PHE A 81 7.08 6.39 7.96
C PHE A 81 8.30 7.20 7.50
N LYS A 82 8.08 8.43 7.02
CA LYS A 82 9.17 9.33 6.60
C LYS A 82 10.10 9.69 7.76
N SER A 83 9.55 9.90 8.95
CA SER A 83 10.32 10.17 10.17
C SER A 83 11.27 9.02 10.48
N GLN A 84 10.75 7.79 10.45
CA GLN A 84 11.56 6.59 10.67
C GLN A 84 12.63 6.39 9.58
N CYS A 85 12.33 6.64 8.30
CA CYS A 85 13.35 6.57 7.25
C CYS A 85 14.53 7.53 7.51
N LYS A 86 14.23 8.79 7.89
CA LYS A 86 15.26 9.80 8.21
C LYS A 86 16.08 9.45 9.45
N LYS A 87 15.44 8.85 10.45
CA LYS A 87 16.08 8.49 11.72
C LYS A 87 17.05 7.32 11.57
N ASN A 88 16.73 6.36 10.69
CA ASN A 88 17.46 5.08 10.61
C ASN A 88 18.51 5.03 9.49
N TYR A 89 18.69 6.10 8.70
CA TYR A 89 19.69 6.15 7.65
C TYR A 89 20.29 7.56 7.48
N GLN A 90 21.62 7.64 7.42
CA GLN A 90 22.33 8.87 7.14
C GLN A 90 22.75 8.90 5.67
N VAL A 91 22.30 9.93 4.94
CA VAL A 91 22.62 10.11 3.52
C VAL A 91 24.08 10.55 3.36
N GLY A 92 24.78 9.98 2.38
CA GLY A 92 26.14 10.37 2.03
C GLY A 92 26.21 11.66 1.21
N GLU A 93 27.40 11.96 0.68
CA GLU A 93 27.67 13.20 -0.09
C GLU A 93 26.78 13.33 -1.34
N TYR A 94 26.53 12.22 -2.03
CA TYR A 94 25.76 12.19 -3.27
C TYR A 94 24.35 11.69 -3.03
N SER A 95 23.37 12.50 -3.38
CA SER A 95 21.95 12.15 -3.32
C SER A 95 21.21 12.64 -4.56
N THR A 96 20.11 11.98 -4.88
CA THR A 96 19.29 12.29 -6.05
C THR A 96 17.86 12.53 -5.61
N VAL A 97 17.29 13.65 -6.05
CA VAL A 97 15.86 13.94 -5.91
C VAL A 97 15.19 13.65 -7.25
N HIS A 98 14.16 12.83 -7.23
CA HIS A 98 13.43 12.47 -8.44
C HIS A 98 11.95 12.24 -8.13
N GLU A 99 11.10 12.43 -9.13
CA GLU A 99 9.69 12.06 -9.04
C GLU A 99 9.45 10.55 -9.24
N MET A 100 8.55 9.98 -8.44
CA MET A 100 7.96 8.66 -8.63
C MET A 100 6.48 8.79 -8.99
N LEU A 101 5.95 7.86 -9.78
CA LEU A 101 4.53 7.79 -10.10
C LEU A 101 4.00 6.41 -9.75
N GLU A 102 3.19 6.33 -8.69
CA GLU A 102 2.56 5.09 -8.28
C GLU A 102 1.27 4.86 -9.08
N ALA A 103 1.17 3.72 -9.76
CA ALA A 103 0.09 3.46 -10.70
C ALA A 103 -1.27 3.39 -9.99
N PHE A 104 -2.18 4.28 -10.32
CA PHE A 104 -3.51 4.30 -9.71
C PHE A 104 -4.53 4.88 -10.68
N ARG A 105 -5.67 4.20 -10.84
CA ARG A 105 -6.77 4.62 -11.73
C ARG A 105 -8.10 4.89 -11.02
N GLY A 106 -8.14 4.77 -9.69
CA GLY A 106 -9.33 5.09 -8.92
C GLY A 106 -9.57 6.60 -8.82
N ARG A 107 -10.74 6.98 -8.28
CA ARG A 107 -11.08 8.38 -8.03
C ARG A 107 -10.21 8.92 -6.89
N CYS A 108 -9.28 9.81 -7.23
CA CYS A 108 -8.42 10.49 -6.27
C CYS A 108 -8.22 11.95 -6.72
N LYS A 109 -8.37 12.91 -5.80
CA LYS A 109 -8.31 14.36 -6.10
C LYS A 109 -6.96 14.83 -6.66
N PHE A 110 -5.89 14.09 -6.36
CA PHE A 110 -4.50 14.45 -6.69
C PHE A 110 -3.84 13.41 -7.59
N GLN A 111 -4.64 12.61 -8.30
CA GLN A 111 -4.15 11.79 -9.40
C GLN A 111 -3.62 12.69 -10.51
N GLN A 112 -2.51 12.30 -11.13
CA GLN A 112 -1.89 13.00 -12.25
C GLN A 112 -1.78 12.10 -13.47
N HIS A 113 -1.79 12.74 -14.65
CA HIS A 113 -1.48 12.09 -15.92
C HIS A 113 -0.10 12.53 -16.41
N ILE A 114 0.82 11.59 -16.58
CA ILE A 114 2.19 11.84 -17.06
C ILE A 114 2.46 10.92 -18.26
N PRO A 115 2.33 11.44 -19.51
CA PRO A 115 2.40 10.62 -20.72
C PRO A 115 3.70 9.83 -20.90
N SER A 116 4.80 10.35 -20.38
CA SER A 116 6.14 9.77 -20.52
C SER A 116 6.41 8.60 -19.55
N LYS A 117 5.58 8.41 -18.52
CA LYS A 117 5.74 7.32 -17.54
C LYS A 117 5.02 6.05 -18.03
N PRO A 118 5.53 4.85 -17.71
CA PRO A 118 4.87 3.59 -18.10
C PRO A 118 3.42 3.51 -17.63
N ALA A 119 3.19 3.84 -16.36
CA ALA A 119 1.86 4.07 -15.83
C ALA A 119 1.45 5.51 -16.11
N LYS A 120 0.67 5.76 -17.17
CA LYS A 120 0.27 7.12 -17.57
C LYS A 120 -0.53 7.87 -16.50
N TYR A 121 -1.25 7.16 -15.62
CA TYR A 121 -2.08 7.74 -14.56
C TYR A 121 -1.65 7.18 -13.20
N GLY A 122 -1.49 8.06 -12.22
CA GLY A 122 -1.06 7.64 -10.90
C GLY A 122 -1.01 8.75 -9.85
N ILE A 123 -0.53 8.40 -8.67
CA ILE A 123 -0.22 9.33 -7.58
C ILE A 123 1.25 9.69 -7.70
N LYS A 124 1.53 10.98 -7.96
CA LYS A 124 2.90 11.49 -8.06
C LYS A 124 3.47 11.71 -6.65
N VAL A 125 4.67 11.20 -6.41
CA VAL A 125 5.43 11.31 -5.16
C VAL A 125 6.79 11.93 -5.45
N PHE A 126 7.33 12.70 -4.50
CA PHE A 126 8.63 13.36 -4.55
C PHE A 126 9.48 12.96 -3.34
#